data_AF-A0AAD2BXK8-F1
#
_entry.id   AF-A0AAD2BXK8-F1
#
_cell.length_a   1.000
_cell.length_b   1.000
_cell.length_c   1.000
_cell.angle_alpha   90.00
_cell.angle_beta   90.00
_cell.angle_gamma   90.00
#
_symmetry.space_group_name_H-M   'P 1'
#
loop_
_entity.id
_entity.type
_entity.pdbx_description
1 polymer ?
#
loop_
_entity_poly.entity_id
_entity_poly.type
_entity_poly.pdbx_seq_one_letter_code
_entity_poly.pdbx_strand_id
1 'polypeptide(L)' 'MALPSFMKHMRVLEGVGLVRSEKSGRIRTCMLERKKLAAAERWFEQQHAIWASRYRNLDNLLEKLQGEGNEG' A
#
# COMPACT_ATOMS: atom_id res chain seq x y z
N MET A 1 5.63 3.32 23.98
CA MET A 1 4.14 3.43 24.02
C MET A 1 3.63 2.70 25.24
N ALA A 2 2.61 3.24 25.93
CA ALA A 2 1.96 2.54 27.03
C ALA A 2 0.92 1.53 26.51
N LEU A 3 0.65 0.47 27.29
CA LEU A 3 -0.31 -0.59 26.94
C LEU A 3 -1.71 -0.06 26.57
N PRO A 4 -2.29 0.97 27.24
CA PRO A 4 -3.57 1.54 26.83
C PRO A 4 -3.56 2.12 25.42
N SER A 5 -2.46 2.80 25.03
CA SER A 5 -2.31 3.35 23.69
C SER A 5 -2.21 2.24 22.64
N PHE A 6 -1.45 1.17 22.92
CA PHE A 6 -1.38 0.00 22.04
C PHE A 6 -2.75 -0.65 21.83
N MET A 7 -3.53 -0.81 22.92
CA MET A 7 -4.88 -1.37 22.85
C MET A 7 -5.86 -0.49 22.04
N LYS A 8 -5.68 0.83 22.03
CA LYS A 8 -6.45 1.73 21.15
C LYS A 8 -6.19 1.40 19.67
N HIS A 9 -4.94 1.23 19.27
CA HIS A 9 -4.60 0.84 17.89
C HIS A 9 -5.15 -0.55 17.54
N MET A 10 -5.02 -1.54 18.44
CA MET A 10 -5.59 -2.87 18.22
C MET A 10 -7.10 -2.81 17.99
N ARG A 11 -7.83 -2.03 18.79
CA ARG A 11 -9.29 -1.88 18.62
C ARG A 11 -9.67 -1.28 17.27
N VAL A 12 -8.92 -0.28 16.79
CA VAL A 12 -9.16 0.29 15.46
C VAL A 12 -8.93 -0.76 14.38
N LEU A 13 -7.80 -1.47 14.43
CA LEU A 13 -7.43 -2.48 13.45
C LEU A 13 -8.41 -3.67 13.43
N GLU A 14 -8.92 -4.07 14.59
CA GLU A 14 -10.00 -5.07 14.70
C GLU A 14 -11.32 -4.54 14.16
N GLY A 15 -11.67 -3.29 14.47
CA GLY A 15 -12.91 -2.65 14.02
C GLY A 15 -13.01 -2.52 12.50
N VAL A 16 -11.89 -2.29 11.81
CA VAL A 16 -11.82 -2.31 10.34
C VAL A 16 -11.57 -3.71 9.76
N GLY A 17 -11.43 -4.72 10.61
CA GLY A 17 -11.23 -6.12 10.23
C GLY A 17 -9.83 -6.44 9.68
N LEU A 18 -8.84 -5.57 9.84
CA LEU A 18 -7.47 -5.83 9.39
C LEU A 18 -6.72 -6.79 10.32
N VAL A 19 -7.11 -6.84 11.58
CA VAL A 19 -6.54 -7.74 12.59
C VAL A 19 -7.68 -8.52 13.24
N ARG A 20 -7.44 -9.80 13.49
CA ARG A 20 -8.23 -10.61 14.41
C ARG A 20 -7.40 -10.88 15.65
N SER A 21 -7.98 -10.83 16.83
CA SER A 21 -7.30 -11.30 18.03
C SER A 21 -8.13 -12.29 18.84
N GLU A 22 -7.41 -13.14 19.54
CA GLU A 22 -7.95 -14.13 20.47
C GLU A 22 -7.22 -14.00 21.80
N LYS A 23 -7.96 -14.04 22.90
CA LYS A 23 -7.39 -13.94 24.25
C LYS A 23 -7.49 -15.29 24.95
N SER A 24 -6.34 -15.85 25.32
CA SER A 24 -6.24 -17.05 26.17
C SER A 24 -5.52 -16.69 27.48
N GLY A 25 -6.27 -16.63 28.57
CA GLY A 25 -5.77 -16.21 29.88
C GLY A 25 -5.19 -14.79 29.84
N ARG A 26 -3.88 -14.66 30.09
CA ARG A 26 -3.15 -13.38 30.05
C ARG A 26 -2.55 -13.07 28.67
N ILE A 27 -2.61 -14.01 27.72
CA ILE A 27 -2.03 -13.87 26.39
C ILE A 27 -3.12 -13.45 25.41
N ARG A 28 -2.82 -12.44 24.59
CA ARG A 28 -3.62 -12.10 23.42
C ARG A 28 -2.79 -12.38 22.18
N THR A 29 -3.28 -13.27 21.34
CA THR A 29 -2.69 -13.57 20.03
C THR A 29 -3.40 -12.72 18.99
N CYS A 30 -2.65 -11.91 18.25
CA CYS A 30 -3.16 -11.08 17.16
C CYS A 30 -2.69 -11.64 15.82
N MET A 31 -3.59 -11.75 14.85
CA MET A 31 -3.34 -12.25 13.51
C MET A 31 -3.80 -11.23 12.48
N LEU A 32 -3.03 -11.08 11.40
CA LEU A 32 -3.35 -10.18 10.30
C LEU A 32 -4.30 -10.85 9.30
N GLU A 33 -5.40 -10.18 8.98
CA GLU A 33 -6.37 -10.64 7.98
C GLU A 33 -5.93 -10.19 6.57
N ARG A 34 -4.99 -10.94 5.98
CA ARG A 34 -4.40 -10.60 4.66
C ARG A 34 -5.45 -10.36 3.57
N LYS A 35 -6.55 -11.11 3.60
CA LYS A 35 -7.65 -10.96 2.62
C LYS A 35 -8.26 -9.56 2.64
N LYS A 36 -8.26 -8.88 3.79
CA LYS A 36 -8.81 -7.53 3.96
C LYS A 36 -7.86 -6.45 3.43
N LEU A 37 -6.56 -6.76 3.30
CA LEU A 37 -5.57 -5.87 2.67
C LEU A 37 -5.60 -5.94 1.14
N ALA A 38 -6.20 -6.97 0.55
CA ALA A 38 -6.23 -7.15 -0.91
C ALA A 38 -6.84 -5.95 -1.66
N ALA A 39 -7.81 -5.27 -1.07
CA ALA A 39 -8.39 -4.06 -1.66
C ALA A 39 -7.37 -2.90 -1.74
N ALA A 40 -6.56 -2.72 -0.69
CA ALA A 40 -5.51 -1.72 -0.68
C ALA A 40 -4.39 -2.09 -1.66
N GLU A 41 -3.99 -3.36 -1.70
CA GLU A 41 -3.00 -3.89 -2.66
C GLU A 41 -3.43 -3.63 -4.10
N ARG A 42 -4.66 -4.00 -4.47
CA ARG A 42 -5.21 -3.72 -5.81
C ARG A 42 -5.27 -2.24 -6.12
N TRP A 43 -5.52 -1.38 -5.13
CA TRP A 43 -5.50 0.06 -5.32
C TRP A 43 -4.08 0.57 -5.58
N PHE A 44 -3.09 0.09 -4.83
CA PHE A 44 -1.68 0.43 -5.07
C PHE A 44 -1.21 0.01 -6.46
N GLU A 45 -1.57 -1.19 -6.91
CA GLU A 45 -1.25 -1.66 -8.27
C GLU A 45 -1.82 -0.74 -9.35
N GLN A 46 -3.06 -0.26 -9.20
CA GLN A 46 -3.68 0.68 -10.13
C GLN A 46 -2.93 2.02 -10.16
N GLN A 47 -2.57 2.57 -9.00
CA GLN A 47 -1.80 3.81 -8.93
C GLN A 47 -0.43 3.65 -9.58
N HIS A 48 0.24 2.53 -9.30
CA HIS A 48 1.53 2.21 -9.88
C HIS A 48 1.46 2.12 -11.41
N ALA A 49 0.42 1.48 -11.96
CA ALA A 49 0.21 1.40 -13.41
C ALA A 49 0.01 2.78 -14.06
N ILE A 50 -0.75 3.66 -13.41
CA ILE A 50 -0.97 5.04 -13.89
C ILE A 50 0.35 5.80 -13.96
N TRP A 51 1.15 5.76 -12.89
CA TRP A 51 2.43 6.47 -12.86
C TRP A 51 3.43 5.87 -13.84
N ALA A 52 3.54 4.54 -13.90
CA ALA A 52 4.41 3.87 -14.86
C ALA A 52 4.08 4.25 -16.30
N SER A 53 2.79 4.38 -16.65
CA SER A 53 2.39 4.85 -17.97
C SER A 53 2.80 6.31 -18.23
N ARG A 54 2.68 7.19 -17.23
CA ARG A 54 3.07 8.60 -17.37
C ARG A 54 4.58 8.75 -17.55
N TYR A 55 5.37 8.01 -16.77
CA TYR A 55 6.82 7.99 -16.92
C TYR A 55 7.24 7.48 -18.30
N ARG A 56 6.65 6.37 -18.77
CA ARG A 56 6.94 5.86 -20.12
C ARG A 56 6.62 6.87 -21.23
N ASN A 57 5.53 7.63 -21.08
CA ASN A 57 5.19 8.67 -22.04
C ASN A 57 6.19 9.84 -22.03
N LEU A 58 6.70 10.18 -20.85
CA LEU A 58 7.75 11.19 -20.71
C LEU A 58 9.06 10.71 -21.34
N ASP A 59 9.47 9.46 -21.06
CA ASP A 59 10.67 8.86 -21.65
C ASP A 59 10.59 8.89 -23.19
N ASN A 60 9.46 8.44 -23.76
CA ASN A 60 9.22 8.48 -25.20
C ASN A 60 9.27 9.90 -25.79
N LEU A 61 8.81 10.91 -25.04
CA LEU A 61 8.86 12.31 -25.49
C LEU A 61 10.30 12.83 -25.49
N LEU A 62 11.07 12.52 -24.45
CA LEU A 62 12.48 12.91 -24.35
C LEU A 62 13.32 12.27 -25.45
N GLU A 63 13.09 10.98 -25.75
CA GLU A 63 13.76 10.29 -26.85
C GLU A 63 13.50 10.96 -28.21
N LYS A 64 12.25 11.36 -28.47
CA LYS A 64 11.88 12.09 -29.70
C LYS A 64 12.61 13.42 -29.82
N LEU A 65 12.62 14.21 -28.74
CA LEU A 65 13.27 15.52 -28.74
C LEU A 65 14.80 15.41 -28.87
N GLN A 66 15.41 14.37 -28.31
CA GLN A 66 16.85 14.11 -28.46
C GLN A 66 17.21 13.63 -29.88
N GLY A 67 16.34 12.83 -30.51
CA GLY A 67 16.51 12.40 -31.89
C GLY A 67 16.43 13.56 -32.89
N GLU A 68 15.46 14.46 -32.71
CA GLU A 68 15.28 15.65 -33.56
C GLU A 68 16.41 16.69 -33.38
N GLY A 69 17.02 16.78 -32.20
CA GLY A 69 18.14 17.68 -31.94
C GLY A 69 19.50 17.22 -32.49
N ASN A 70 19.60 16.00 -33.04
CA ASN A 70 20.84 15.43 -33.57
C ASN A 70 20.89 15.36 -35.11
N GLU A 71 19.86 15.89 -35.79
CA GLU A 71 19.79 16.02 -37.27
C GLU A 71 19.99 17.47 -37.76
N GLY A 72 20.52 18.38 -36.92
CA GLY A 72 20.82 19.78 -37.25
C GLY A 72 22.31 20.10 -37.29
#